data_AF-A0A165KSW9-F1
#
_entry.id   AF-A0A165KSW9-F1
#
_cell.length_a   1.000
_cell.length_b   1.000
_cell.length_c   1.000
_cell.angle_alpha   90.00
_cell.angle_beta   90.00
_cell.angle_gamma   90.00
#
_symmetry.space_group_name_H-M   'P 1'
#
loop_
_entity.id
_entity.type
_entity.pdbx_description
1 polymer ?
#
loop_
_entity_poly.entity_id
_entity_poly.type
_entity_poly.pdbx_seq_one_letter_code
_entity_poly.pdbx_strand_id
1 'polypeptide(L)'
;MRAELGARASQRWDELRGDAYLRARINARRLRAVIRAALQSHKFEREKVERSYRRHIMRTLTAVARTVSLTCPTEEKEHSQVKDLVHRREKNVAAQVRRFNALVDQMAVLVKQGKAPRRRIVLPRRLDSRKLFKLDVDDDIWQEDPGLGPQDEGTLPRWQTDQDVKDGIVLLLEERRCTEELERIEAEVVALGKWWEDERQTFFRYLDGNISDGTFQHVAPDCSAQYN
;
A
#
# COMPACT_ATOMS: atom_id res chain seq x y z
N MET A 1 8.70 -10.07 21.16
CA MET A 1 9.11 -10.83 19.95
C MET A 1 10.57 -11.31 19.95
N ARG A 2 11.62 -10.48 20.08
CA ARG A 2 13.03 -10.97 20.15
C ARG A 2 13.30 -11.88 21.36
N ALA A 3 12.75 -11.52 22.51
CA ALA A 3 12.88 -12.30 23.75
C ALA A 3 12.03 -13.59 23.78
N GLU A 4 11.05 -13.72 22.88
CA GLU A 4 10.18 -14.91 22.76
C GLU A 4 10.80 -15.99 21.85
N LEU A 5 11.79 -15.61 21.03
CA LEU A 5 12.49 -16.51 20.12
C LEU A 5 13.79 -16.97 20.78
N GLY A 6 13.97 -18.28 20.97
CA GLY A 6 15.21 -18.82 21.52
C GLY A 6 16.47 -18.36 20.76
N ALA A 7 17.64 -18.34 21.41
CA ALA A 7 18.86 -17.71 20.89
C ALA A 7 19.22 -18.07 19.43
N ARG A 8 19.11 -19.35 19.05
CA ARG A 8 19.34 -19.82 17.67
C ARG A 8 18.31 -19.31 16.67
N ALA A 9 17.05 -19.21 17.08
CA ALA A 9 15.99 -18.67 16.24
C ALA A 9 16.23 -17.16 16.03
N SER A 10 16.59 -16.41 17.07
CA SER A 10 16.89 -14.98 16.94
C SER A 10 18.05 -14.72 15.97
N GLN A 11 19.16 -15.46 16.07
CA GLN A 11 20.29 -15.32 15.12
C GLN A 11 19.86 -15.61 13.68
N ARG A 12 19.15 -16.72 13.47
CA ARG A 12 18.61 -17.06 12.15
C ARG A 12 17.66 -15.99 11.63
N TRP A 13 16.82 -15.40 12.48
CA TRP A 13 15.95 -14.31 12.10
C TRP A 13 16.74 -13.09 11.63
N ASP A 14 17.79 -12.70 12.36
CA ASP A 14 18.63 -11.55 11.99
C ASP A 14 19.37 -11.80 10.66
N GLU A 15 19.83 -13.03 10.38
CA GLU A 15 20.38 -13.41 9.07
C GLU A 15 19.35 -13.28 7.93
N LEU A 16 18.10 -13.67 8.19
CA LEU A 16 17.01 -13.63 7.19
C LEU A 16 16.43 -12.22 7.00
N ARG A 17 16.54 -11.34 8.01
CA ARG A 17 15.85 -10.03 8.09
C ARG A 17 16.24 -9.04 6.98
N GLY A 18 17.36 -9.29 6.31
CA GLY A 18 17.90 -8.47 5.22
C GLY A 18 17.99 -9.17 3.87
N ASP A 19 17.60 -10.45 3.78
CA ASP A 19 17.82 -11.22 2.55
C ASP A 19 16.90 -10.74 1.42
N ALA A 20 17.51 -10.10 0.42
CA ALA A 20 16.84 -9.57 -0.76
C ALA A 20 16.15 -10.68 -1.57
N TYR A 21 16.73 -11.88 -1.61
CA TYR A 21 16.16 -13.01 -2.34
C TYR A 21 14.87 -13.49 -1.67
N LEU A 22 14.90 -13.65 -0.35
CA LEU A 22 13.72 -14.07 0.41
C LEU A 22 12.60 -13.03 0.33
N ARG A 23 12.94 -11.75 0.43
CA ARG A 23 11.97 -10.66 0.26
C ARG A 23 11.32 -10.71 -1.12
N ALA A 24 12.11 -10.85 -2.19
CA ALA A 24 11.59 -10.96 -3.55
C ALA A 24 10.69 -12.19 -3.72
N ARG A 25 11.08 -13.35 -3.16
CA ARG A 25 10.29 -14.59 -3.19
C ARG A 25 8.97 -14.48 -2.44
N ILE A 26 8.97 -13.91 -1.24
CA ILE A 26 7.77 -13.70 -0.41
C ILE A 26 6.81 -12.74 -1.12
N ASN A 27 7.32 -11.65 -1.71
CA ASN A 27 6.53 -10.72 -2.50
C ASN A 27 5.96 -11.35 -3.77
N ALA A 28 6.74 -12.18 -4.46
CA ALA A 28 6.29 -12.90 -5.65
C ALA A 28 5.17 -13.90 -5.30
N ARG A 29 5.29 -14.62 -4.18
CA ARG A 29 4.23 -15.52 -3.68
C ARG A 29 2.94 -14.76 -3.39
N ARG A 30 3.03 -13.62 -2.68
CA ARG A 30 1.89 -12.73 -2.45
C ARG A 30 1.24 -12.30 -3.76
N LEU A 31 2.04 -11.76 -4.71
CA LEU A 31 1.51 -11.25 -5.97
C LEU A 31 0.80 -12.34 -6.77
N ARG A 32 1.31 -13.58 -6.76
CA ARG A 32 0.64 -14.70 -7.41
C ARG A 32 -0.75 -14.97 -6.82
N ALA A 33 -0.88 -14.99 -5.50
CA ALA A 33 -2.18 -15.15 -4.83
C ALA A 33 -3.14 -13.99 -5.16
N VAL A 34 -2.63 -12.75 -5.16
CA VAL A 34 -3.43 -11.57 -5.55
C VAL A 34 -3.88 -11.65 -7.01
N ILE A 35 -3.01 -12.08 -7.93
CA ILE A 35 -3.33 -12.25 -9.35
C ILE A 35 -4.41 -13.32 -9.52
N ARG A 36 -4.33 -14.45 -8.82
CA ARG A 36 -5.36 -15.50 -8.85
C ARG A 36 -6.72 -14.99 -8.37
N ALA A 37 -6.76 -14.32 -7.22
CA ALA A 37 -8.00 -13.72 -6.71
C ALA A 37 -8.58 -12.70 -7.70
N ALA A 38 -7.74 -11.88 -8.31
CA ALA A 38 -8.16 -10.90 -9.31
C ALA A 38 -8.70 -11.56 -10.59
N LEU A 39 -8.09 -12.66 -11.06
CA LEU A 39 -8.57 -13.43 -12.20
C LEU A 39 -9.91 -14.12 -11.92
N GLN A 40 -10.10 -14.66 -10.71
CA GLN A 40 -11.38 -15.21 -10.28
C GLN A 40 -12.46 -14.12 -10.28
N SER A 41 -12.20 -12.97 -9.65
CA SER A 41 -13.12 -11.83 -9.63
C SER A 41 -13.47 -11.37 -11.05
N HIS A 42 -12.46 -11.27 -11.93
CA HIS A 42 -12.66 -10.90 -13.33
C HIS A 42 -13.56 -11.88 -14.08
N LYS A 43 -13.43 -13.19 -13.84
CA LYS A 43 -14.33 -14.21 -14.41
C LYS A 43 -15.78 -13.98 -14.01
N PHE A 44 -16.04 -13.82 -12.72
CA PHE A 44 -17.40 -13.60 -12.20
C PHE A 44 -18.02 -12.32 -12.74
N GLU A 45 -17.23 -11.24 -12.84
CA GLU A 45 -17.70 -9.98 -13.41
C GLU A 45 -18.03 -10.10 -14.89
N ARG A 46 -17.13 -10.68 -15.68
CA ARG A 46 -17.37 -10.93 -17.12
C ARG A 46 -18.64 -11.74 -17.33
N GLU A 47 -18.87 -12.77 -16.53
CA GLU A 47 -20.08 -13.58 -16.59
C GLU A 47 -21.34 -12.79 -16.19
N LYS A 48 -21.23 -11.86 -15.23
CA LYS A 48 -22.32 -10.93 -14.88
C LYS A 48 -22.67 -10.00 -16.05
N VAL A 49 -21.66 -9.47 -16.75
CA VAL A 49 -21.85 -8.65 -17.97
C VAL A 49 -22.57 -9.46 -19.04
N GLU A 50 -22.08 -10.67 -19.31
CA GLU A 50 -22.63 -11.55 -20.34
C GLU A 50 -24.07 -11.95 -20.05
N ARG A 51 -24.39 -12.33 -18.79
CA ARG A 51 -25.77 -12.64 -18.38
C ARG A 51 -26.68 -11.43 -18.50
N SER A 52 -26.20 -10.22 -18.20
CA SER A 52 -27.00 -9.00 -18.36
C SER A 52 -27.30 -8.75 -19.83
N TYR A 53 -26.30 -8.86 -20.70
CA TYR A 53 -26.45 -8.72 -22.15
C TYR A 53 -27.39 -9.77 -22.76
N ARG A 54 -27.26 -11.06 -22.40
CA ARG A 54 -28.19 -12.11 -22.85
C ARG A 54 -29.62 -11.86 -22.40
N ARG A 55 -29.82 -11.39 -21.15
CA ARG A 55 -31.15 -10.99 -20.65
C ARG A 55 -31.70 -9.79 -21.42
N HIS A 56 -30.85 -8.84 -21.80
CA HIS A 56 -31.25 -7.71 -22.64
C HIS A 56 -31.69 -8.19 -24.04
N ILE A 57 -30.87 -8.98 -24.75
CA ILE A 57 -31.26 -9.55 -26.05
C ILE A 57 -32.56 -10.34 -25.96
N MET A 58 -32.70 -11.20 -24.93
CA MET A 58 -33.93 -11.98 -24.77
C MET A 58 -35.13 -11.08 -24.50
N ARG A 59 -35.00 -10.03 -23.68
CA ARG A 59 -36.09 -9.06 -23.44
C ARG A 59 -36.42 -8.26 -24.68
N THR A 60 -35.44 -7.79 -25.44
CA THR A 60 -35.67 -7.00 -26.66
C THR A 60 -36.25 -7.87 -27.77
N LEU A 61 -35.76 -9.10 -27.99
CA LEU A 61 -36.37 -10.03 -28.93
C LEU A 61 -37.82 -10.38 -28.53
N THR A 62 -38.10 -10.53 -27.23
CA THR A 62 -39.45 -10.79 -26.70
C THR A 62 -40.36 -9.54 -26.78
N ALA A 63 -39.80 -8.33 -26.64
CA ALA A 63 -40.52 -7.06 -26.71
C ALA A 63 -40.79 -6.61 -28.17
N VAL A 64 -39.86 -6.86 -29.09
CA VAL A 64 -40.03 -6.66 -30.53
C VAL A 64 -41.13 -7.58 -31.10
N ALA A 65 -41.36 -8.74 -30.47
CA ALA A 65 -42.51 -9.58 -30.76
C ALA A 65 -43.86 -9.02 -30.25
N ARG A 66 -43.87 -7.91 -29.49
CA ARG A 66 -45.11 -7.33 -28.93
C ARG A 66 -45.44 -5.92 -29.38
N THR A 67 -44.52 -4.98 -29.52
CA THR A 67 -44.84 -3.64 -30.04
C THR A 67 -43.58 -2.87 -30.43
N VAL A 68 -43.69 -2.08 -31.51
CA VAL A 68 -42.74 -1.03 -31.87
C VAL A 68 -42.66 -0.05 -30.70
N SER A 69 -41.58 -0.10 -29.91
CA SER A 69 -41.32 0.91 -28.87
C SER A 69 -39.88 1.37 -28.97
N LEU A 70 -39.72 2.68 -29.14
CA LEU A 70 -38.46 3.38 -29.34
C LEU A 70 -37.50 3.15 -28.16
N THR A 71 -36.24 2.95 -28.53
CA THR A 71 -35.05 2.74 -27.70
C THR A 71 -34.87 3.78 -26.58
N CYS A 72 -34.71 3.30 -25.33
CA CYS A 72 -34.37 4.11 -24.15
C CYS A 72 -32.84 4.36 -24.05
N PRO A 73 -32.35 5.62 -24.02
CA PRO A 73 -30.91 5.96 -24.03
C PRO A 73 -30.12 5.72 -22.73
N THR A 74 -30.77 5.28 -21.65
CA THR A 74 -30.14 5.13 -20.32
C THR A 74 -29.33 3.83 -20.17
N GLU A 75 -29.69 2.76 -20.89
CA GLU A 75 -29.11 1.42 -20.67
C GLU A 75 -27.78 1.21 -21.42
N GLU A 76 -27.57 1.91 -22.54
CA GLU A 76 -26.29 1.92 -23.29
C GLU A 76 -25.14 2.50 -22.45
N LYS A 77 -25.47 3.45 -21.55
CA LYS A 77 -24.52 4.04 -20.60
C LYS A 77 -24.12 3.05 -19.50
N GLU A 78 -25.01 2.18 -19.05
CA GLU A 78 -24.67 1.15 -18.04
C GLU A 78 -23.76 0.06 -18.64
N HIS A 79 -24.04 -0.38 -19.87
CA HIS A 79 -23.23 -1.38 -20.55
C HIS A 79 -21.82 -0.86 -20.90
N SER A 80 -21.68 0.42 -21.25
CA SER A 80 -20.37 1.04 -21.48
C SER A 80 -19.57 1.21 -20.18
N GLN A 81 -20.20 1.68 -19.10
CA GLN A 81 -19.54 1.79 -17.79
C GLN A 81 -19.01 0.43 -17.29
N VAL A 82 -19.80 -0.63 -17.43
CA VAL A 82 -19.38 -1.98 -17.00
C VAL A 82 -18.23 -2.51 -17.87
N LYS A 83 -18.27 -2.30 -19.19
CA LYS A 83 -17.15 -2.65 -20.09
C LYS A 83 -15.86 -1.91 -19.72
N ASP A 84 -15.96 -0.62 -19.42
CA ASP A 84 -14.82 0.19 -19.00
C ASP A 84 -14.22 -0.29 -17.67
N LEU A 85 -15.07 -0.70 -16.72
CA LEU A 85 -14.62 -1.28 -15.46
C LEU A 85 -13.87 -2.62 -15.67
N VAL A 86 -14.37 -3.47 -16.56
CA VAL A 86 -13.70 -4.73 -16.94
C VAL A 86 -12.33 -4.44 -17.55
N HIS A 87 -12.23 -3.55 -18.54
CA HIS A 87 -10.96 -3.19 -19.17
C HIS A 87 -9.97 -2.52 -18.21
N ARG A 88 -10.44 -1.71 -17.27
CA ARG A 88 -9.58 -1.14 -16.21
C ARG A 88 -9.00 -2.23 -15.31
N ARG A 89 -9.81 -3.24 -14.95
CA ARG A 89 -9.35 -4.39 -14.17
C ARG A 89 -8.34 -5.24 -14.94
N GLU A 90 -8.55 -5.49 -16.23
CA GLU A 90 -7.57 -6.18 -17.08
C GLU A 90 -6.22 -5.46 -17.09
N LYS A 91 -6.22 -4.12 -17.22
CA LYS A 91 -5.00 -3.30 -17.15
C LYS A 91 -4.31 -3.42 -15.79
N ASN A 92 -5.07 -3.41 -14.69
CA ASN A 92 -4.53 -3.56 -13.34
C ASN A 92 -3.91 -4.95 -13.12
N VAL A 93 -4.57 -6.02 -13.56
CA VAL A 93 -4.03 -7.39 -13.50
C VAL A 93 -2.77 -7.52 -14.34
N ALA A 94 -2.76 -6.96 -15.55
CA ALA A 94 -1.56 -6.94 -16.39
C ALA A 94 -0.39 -6.19 -15.72
N ALA A 95 -0.66 -5.10 -14.99
CA ALA A 95 0.36 -4.40 -14.22
C ALA A 95 0.89 -5.24 -13.04
N GLN A 96 0.03 -5.98 -12.34
CA GLN A 96 0.44 -6.92 -11.29
C GLN A 96 1.32 -8.04 -11.84
N VAL A 97 0.98 -8.60 -13.01
CA VAL A 97 1.78 -9.60 -13.71
C VAL A 97 3.16 -9.08 -14.08
N ARG A 98 3.26 -7.83 -14.57
CA ARG A 98 4.56 -7.18 -14.84
C ARG A 98 5.41 -7.06 -13.58
N ARG A 99 4.82 -6.64 -12.45
CA ARG A 99 5.51 -6.55 -11.16
C ARG A 99 5.99 -7.92 -10.68
N PHE A 100 5.17 -8.95 -10.84
CA PHE A 100 5.54 -10.33 -10.53
C PHE A 100 6.76 -10.77 -11.37
N ASN A 101 6.70 -10.58 -12.69
CA ASN A 101 7.80 -10.95 -13.58
C ASN A 101 9.09 -10.18 -13.24
N ALA A 102 9.00 -8.91 -12.85
CA ALA A 102 10.16 -8.14 -12.40
C ALA A 102 10.80 -8.73 -11.13
N LEU A 103 10.01 -9.27 -10.19
CA LEU A 103 10.56 -9.98 -9.03
C LEU A 103 11.25 -11.29 -9.43
N VAL A 104 10.70 -12.02 -10.41
CA VAL A 104 11.35 -13.23 -10.96
C VAL A 104 12.69 -12.87 -11.60
N ASP A 105 12.74 -11.77 -12.37
CA ASP A 105 13.97 -11.28 -12.98
C ASP A 105 14.99 -10.83 -11.90
N GLN A 106 14.52 -10.15 -10.85
CA GLN A 106 15.35 -9.78 -9.70
C GLN A 106 15.93 -11.01 -8.99
N MET A 107 15.12 -12.05 -8.78
CA MET A 107 15.58 -13.31 -8.20
C MET A 107 16.64 -13.97 -9.10
N ALA A 108 16.47 -13.94 -10.42
CA ALA A 108 17.46 -14.45 -11.36
C ALA A 108 18.81 -13.72 -11.26
N VAL A 109 18.77 -12.39 -11.13
CA VAL A 109 19.97 -11.58 -10.93
C VAL A 109 20.65 -11.91 -9.60
N LEU A 110 19.88 -12.04 -8.51
CA LEU A 110 20.44 -12.38 -7.19
C LEU A 110 21.07 -13.78 -7.14
N VAL A 111 20.49 -14.74 -7.86
CA VAL A 111 21.06 -16.08 -8.01
C VAL A 111 22.38 -16.01 -8.77
N LYS A 112 22.45 -15.27 -9.88
CA LYS A 112 23.71 -15.05 -10.64
C LYS A 112 24.80 -14.38 -9.80
N GLN A 113 24.40 -13.47 -8.90
CA GLN A 113 25.33 -12.78 -7.99
C GLN A 113 25.77 -13.65 -6.78
N GLY A 114 25.28 -14.89 -6.64
CA GLY A 114 25.59 -15.75 -5.51
C GLY A 114 24.98 -15.28 -4.18
N LYS A 115 24.05 -14.32 -4.21
CA LYS A 115 23.35 -13.78 -3.02
C LYS A 115 22.09 -14.55 -2.65
N ALA A 116 21.83 -15.66 -3.35
CA ALA A 116 20.72 -16.53 -3.07
C ALA A 116 21.12 -17.62 -2.05
N PRO A 117 20.17 -18.20 -1.30
CA PRO A 117 20.45 -19.24 -0.32
C PRO A 117 21.20 -20.43 -0.92
N ARG A 118 22.17 -21.03 -0.20
CA ARG A 118 23.06 -22.12 -0.66
C ARG A 118 22.39 -23.44 -1.06
N ARG A 119 21.05 -23.51 -1.09
CA ARG A 119 20.29 -24.71 -1.46
C ARG A 119 20.02 -24.74 -2.96
N ARG A 120 19.59 -25.89 -3.50
CA ARG A 120 19.14 -25.99 -4.90
C ARG A 120 17.98 -25.01 -5.13
N ILE A 121 18.25 -23.91 -5.82
CA ILE A 121 17.28 -22.87 -6.12
C ILE A 121 16.56 -23.23 -7.42
N VAL A 122 15.23 -23.25 -7.36
CA VAL A 122 14.37 -23.26 -8.55
C VAL A 122 13.78 -21.87 -8.67
N LEU A 123 13.87 -21.25 -9.85
CA LEU A 123 13.27 -19.94 -10.09
C LEU A 123 11.76 -20.09 -10.37
N PRO A 124 10.94 -19.11 -9.94
CA PRO A 124 9.54 -19.09 -10.32
C PRO A 124 9.34 -18.96 -11.83
N ARG A 125 8.26 -19.53 -12.35
CA ARG A 125 7.88 -19.39 -13.76
C ARG A 125 7.32 -17.99 -14.00
N ARG A 126 7.71 -17.37 -15.12
CA ARG A 126 7.14 -16.09 -15.55
C ARG A 126 5.71 -16.30 -16.04
N LEU A 127 4.89 -15.28 -15.86
CA LEU A 127 3.49 -15.30 -16.29
C LEU A 127 3.31 -14.47 -17.57
N ASP A 128 2.56 -14.99 -18.53
CA ASP A 128 2.17 -14.22 -19.72
C ASP A 128 0.79 -13.58 -19.52
N SER A 129 0.79 -12.25 -19.40
CA SER A 129 -0.42 -11.44 -19.31
C SER A 129 -1.47 -11.72 -20.39
N ARG A 130 -1.08 -12.07 -21.63
CA ARG A 130 -2.03 -12.30 -22.72
C ARG A 130 -2.73 -13.65 -22.61
N LYS A 131 -2.02 -14.67 -22.11
CA LYS A 131 -2.57 -16.02 -21.91
C LYS A 131 -3.55 -16.06 -20.74
N LEU A 132 -3.26 -15.32 -19.65
CA LEU A 132 -4.05 -15.35 -18.41
C LEU A 132 -5.54 -15.00 -18.56
N PHE A 133 -5.90 -14.13 -19.52
CA PHE A 133 -7.31 -13.75 -19.73
C PHE A 133 -8.11 -14.78 -20.54
N LYS A 134 -7.44 -15.76 -21.15
CA LYS A 134 -8.12 -16.93 -21.74
C LYS A 134 -8.66 -17.86 -20.65
N LEU A 135 -8.10 -17.75 -19.44
CA LEU A 135 -8.55 -18.40 -18.21
C LEU A 135 -8.68 -19.92 -18.38
N ASP A 136 -7.65 -20.52 -18.98
CA ASP A 136 -7.61 -21.96 -19.21
C ASP A 136 -7.31 -22.69 -17.89
N VAL A 137 -7.87 -23.88 -17.72
CA VAL A 137 -7.67 -24.69 -16.50
C VAL A 137 -6.21 -25.12 -16.37
N ASP A 138 -5.54 -25.31 -17.51
CA ASP A 138 -4.13 -25.73 -17.59
C ASP A 138 -3.12 -24.57 -17.55
N ASP A 139 -3.57 -23.33 -17.32
CA ASP A 139 -2.66 -22.19 -17.26
C ASP A 139 -1.66 -22.29 -16.09
N ASP A 140 -0.43 -21.88 -16.34
CA ASP A 140 0.70 -21.90 -15.38
C ASP A 140 0.41 -21.17 -14.06
N ILE A 141 -0.61 -20.31 -14.04
CA ILE A 141 -1.06 -19.61 -12.84
C ILE A 141 -1.74 -20.54 -11.83
N TRP A 142 -2.47 -21.56 -12.29
CA TRP A 142 -3.23 -22.48 -11.44
C TRP A 142 -2.37 -23.63 -10.91
N GLN A 143 -1.30 -23.99 -11.62
CA GLN A 143 -0.34 -24.98 -11.16
C GLN A 143 0.46 -24.46 -9.95
N GLU A 144 0.96 -25.36 -9.10
CA GLU A 144 1.93 -25.00 -8.08
C GLU A 144 3.27 -24.68 -8.71
N ASP A 145 3.92 -23.62 -8.22
CA ASP A 145 5.23 -23.22 -8.71
C ASP A 145 6.35 -23.69 -7.77
N PRO A 146 7.21 -24.62 -8.21
CA PRO A 146 8.29 -25.15 -7.39
C PRO A 146 9.25 -24.06 -6.88
N GLY A 147 9.40 -22.95 -7.62
CA GLY A 147 10.31 -21.86 -7.27
C GLY A 147 9.79 -20.94 -6.17
N LEU A 148 8.51 -21.04 -5.82
CA LEU A 148 7.88 -20.22 -4.78
C LEU A 148 7.65 -21.01 -3.48
N GLY A 149 7.80 -22.34 -3.49
CA GLY A 149 7.56 -23.22 -2.34
C GLY A 149 6.07 -23.56 -2.15
N PRO A 150 5.68 -24.17 -1.01
CA PRO A 150 4.29 -24.54 -0.74
C PRO A 150 3.38 -23.32 -0.93
N GLN A 151 2.38 -23.40 -1.81
CA GLN A 151 1.56 -22.26 -2.24
C GLN A 151 0.14 -22.27 -1.66
N ASP A 152 -0.05 -22.89 -0.50
CA ASP A 152 -1.34 -22.79 0.17
C ASP A 152 -1.64 -21.31 0.49
N GLU A 153 -2.71 -20.80 -0.13
CA GLU A 153 -3.17 -19.43 -0.01
C GLU A 153 -3.80 -19.16 1.35
N GLY A 154 -4.40 -20.19 1.98
CA GLY A 154 -4.93 -20.12 3.34
C GLY A 154 -3.83 -19.95 4.39
N THR A 155 -2.60 -20.38 4.07
CA THR A 155 -1.43 -20.22 4.93
C THR A 155 -0.80 -18.80 4.84
N LEU A 156 -1.16 -17.99 3.84
CA LEU A 156 -0.63 -16.63 3.73
C LEU A 156 -1.30 -15.71 4.75
N PRO A 157 -0.53 -14.93 5.54
CA PRO A 157 -1.11 -13.97 6.47
C PRO A 157 -2.02 -12.97 5.75
N ARG A 158 -3.18 -12.68 6.35
CA ARG A 158 -4.16 -11.75 5.77
C ARG A 158 -3.58 -10.36 5.51
N TRP A 159 -2.71 -9.85 6.39
CA TRP A 159 -2.02 -8.57 6.18
C TRP A 159 -1.16 -8.54 4.91
N GLN A 160 -0.86 -9.70 4.31
CA GLN A 160 -0.09 -9.81 3.08
C GLN A 160 -0.98 -9.87 1.84
N THR A 161 -2.13 -10.55 1.89
CA THR A 161 -3.02 -10.78 0.74
C THR A 161 -4.20 -9.81 0.70
N ASP A 162 -4.93 -9.69 1.80
CA ASP A 162 -6.13 -8.88 1.97
C ASP A 162 -5.78 -7.38 1.94
N GLN A 163 -6.55 -6.58 1.19
CA GLN A 163 -6.29 -5.15 1.04
C GLN A 163 -6.91 -4.37 2.21
N ASP A 164 -8.10 -4.76 2.66
CA ASP A 164 -8.81 -4.10 3.76
C ASP A 164 -8.02 -4.21 5.06
N VAL A 165 -7.37 -5.36 5.28
CA VAL A 165 -6.48 -5.54 6.45
C VAL A 165 -5.25 -4.64 6.37
N LYS A 166 -4.69 -4.41 5.18
CA LYS A 166 -3.54 -3.50 5.03
C LYS A 166 -3.94 -2.06 5.29
N ASP A 167 -5.04 -1.64 4.69
CA ASP A 167 -5.55 -0.29 4.83
C ASP A 167 -5.94 -0.04 6.28
N GLY A 168 -6.58 -1.01 6.95
CA GLY A 168 -6.88 -0.95 8.38
C GLY A 168 -5.63 -0.85 9.27
N ILE A 169 -4.54 -1.57 8.94
CA ILE A 169 -3.27 -1.42 9.68
C ILE A 169 -2.70 -0.01 9.51
N VAL A 170 -2.71 0.53 8.29
CA VAL A 170 -2.21 1.89 8.02
C VAL A 170 -3.04 2.92 8.79
N LEU A 171 -4.36 2.83 8.71
CA LEU A 171 -5.28 3.73 9.41
C LEU A 171 -5.09 3.68 10.93
N LEU A 172 -4.94 2.47 11.50
CA LEU A 172 -4.66 2.30 12.93
C LEU A 172 -3.32 2.92 13.35
N LEU A 173 -2.29 2.80 12.51
CA LEU A 173 -0.98 3.41 12.77
C LEU A 173 -1.03 4.93 12.65
N GLU A 174 -1.79 5.46 11.70
CA GLU A 174 -2.02 6.89 11.55
C GLU A 174 -2.79 7.46 12.73
N GLU A 175 -3.85 6.79 13.19
CA GLU A 175 -4.59 7.18 14.39
C GLU A 175 -3.67 7.28 15.60
N ARG A 176 -2.88 6.24 15.87
CA ARG A 176 -1.93 6.22 16.99
C ARG A 176 -0.90 7.34 16.89
N ARG A 177 -0.40 7.61 15.69
CA ARG A 177 0.54 8.71 15.45
C ARG A 177 -0.13 10.06 15.75
N CYS A 178 -1.37 10.26 15.33
CA CYS A 178 -2.11 11.48 15.67
C CYS A 178 -2.28 11.65 17.19
N THR A 179 -2.53 10.57 17.93
CA THR A 179 -2.60 10.61 19.40
C THR A 179 -1.26 11.03 20.02
N GLU A 180 -0.16 10.41 19.59
CA GLU A 180 1.20 10.76 20.06
C GLU A 180 1.55 12.22 19.75
N GLU A 181 1.20 12.69 18.55
CA GLU A 181 1.42 14.07 18.14
C GLU A 181 0.59 15.07 18.96
N LEU A 182 -0.65 14.73 19.31
CA LEU A 182 -1.47 15.56 20.20
C LEU A 182 -0.86 15.65 21.60
N GLU A 183 -0.46 14.52 22.19
CA GLU A 183 0.21 14.49 23.49
C GLU A 183 1.49 15.34 23.49
N ARG A 184 2.27 15.29 22.39
CA ARG A 184 3.47 16.11 22.21
C ARG A 184 3.13 17.60 22.14
N ILE A 185 2.14 17.99 21.31
CA ILE A 185 1.72 19.38 21.15
C ILE A 185 1.20 19.94 22.47
N GLU A 186 0.41 19.16 23.23
CA GLU A 186 -0.07 19.57 24.55
C GLU A 186 1.09 19.84 25.52
N ALA A 187 2.10 18.96 25.53
CA ALA A 187 3.30 19.17 26.34
C ALA A 187 4.08 20.42 25.91
N GLU A 188 4.22 20.67 24.61
CA GLU A 188 4.86 21.87 24.06
C GLU A 188 4.10 23.15 24.40
N VAL A 189 2.77 23.14 24.33
CA VAL A 189 1.91 24.29 24.73
C VAL A 189 2.10 24.60 26.21
N VAL A 190 2.13 23.59 27.07
CA VAL A 190 2.38 23.78 28.51
C VAL A 190 3.79 24.32 28.75
N ALA A 191 4.80 23.81 28.03
CA ALA A 191 6.17 24.29 28.15
C ALA A 191 6.31 25.75 27.69
N LEU A 192 5.67 26.10 26.57
CA LEU A 192 5.68 27.47 26.03
C LEU A 192 4.97 28.44 26.98
N GLY A 193 3.86 28.01 27.60
CA GLY A 193 3.15 28.81 28.60
C GLY A 193 4.02 29.10 29.84
N LYS A 194 4.75 28.11 30.33
CA LYS A 194 5.71 28.29 31.43
C LYS A 194 6.85 29.23 31.04
N TRP A 195 7.44 29.02 29.88
CA TRP A 195 8.50 29.87 29.35
C TRP A 195 8.03 31.34 29.21
N TRP A 196 6.83 31.55 28.68
CA TRP A 196 6.27 32.90 28.55
C TRP A 196 6.04 33.57 29.90
N GLU A 197 5.57 32.83 30.89
CA GLU A 197 5.36 33.36 32.24
C GLU A 197 6.68 33.75 32.92
N ASP A 198 7.73 32.93 32.77
CA ASP A 198 9.07 33.24 33.27
C ASP A 198 9.65 34.49 32.59
N GLU A 199 9.48 34.61 31.26
CA GLU A 199 9.93 35.77 30.49
C GLU A 199 9.16 37.03 30.89
N ARG A 200 7.84 36.91 31.07
CA ARG A 200 6.97 38.00 31.52
C ARG A 200 7.39 38.50 32.91
N GLN A 201 7.65 37.60 33.85
CA GLN A 201 8.12 37.97 35.18
C GLN A 201 9.48 38.66 35.13
N THR A 202 10.38 38.16 34.28
CA THR A 202 11.69 38.76 34.05
C THR A 202 11.56 40.18 33.53
N PHE A 203 10.70 40.39 32.53
CA PHE A 203 10.41 41.71 31.96
C PHE A 203 9.84 42.70 33.00
N PHE A 204 8.87 42.26 33.82
CA PHE A 204 8.33 43.12 34.89
C PHE A 204 9.37 43.47 35.96
N ARG A 205 10.26 42.54 36.33
CA ARG A 205 11.38 42.85 37.25
C ARG A 205 12.31 43.92 36.67
N TYR A 206 12.60 43.88 35.38
CA TYR A 206 13.39 44.93 34.73
C TYR A 206 12.68 46.29 34.78
N LEU A 207 11.37 46.33 34.54
CA LEU A 207 10.60 47.57 34.65
C LEU A 207 10.56 48.12 36.08
N ASP A 208 10.31 47.28 37.08
CA ASP A 208 10.22 47.70 38.49
C ASP A 208 11.60 48.10 39.06
N GLY A 209 12.66 47.43 38.63
CA GLY A 209 14.05 47.83 38.93
C GLY A 209 14.40 49.19 38.32
N ASN A 210 13.94 49.47 37.11
CA ASN A 210 14.13 50.77 36.45
C ASN A 210 13.25 51.91 37.02
N ILE A 211 12.19 51.60 37.78
CA ILE A 211 11.35 52.60 38.45
C ILE A 211 11.89 52.97 39.83
N SER A 212 12.61 52.05 40.50
CA SER A 212 13.21 52.27 41.81
C SER A 212 14.59 52.95 41.72
N ASP A 213 15.35 52.69 40.66
CA ASP A 213 16.50 53.51 40.27
C ASP A 213 16.04 54.62 39.33
N GLY A 214 15.60 55.76 39.87
CA GLY A 214 15.22 56.96 39.14
C GLY A 214 16.38 57.63 38.37
N THR A 215 17.04 56.87 37.49
CA THR A 215 18.09 57.32 36.60
C THR A 215 17.71 56.89 35.19
N PHE A 216 17.01 57.78 34.49
CA PHE A 216 16.92 57.76 33.04
C PHE A 216 18.33 58.01 32.48
N GLN A 217 19.15 56.96 32.38
CA GLN A 217 20.31 56.99 31.50
C GLN A 217 19.82 56.76 30.07
N HIS A 218 19.61 57.87 29.37
CA HIS A 218 19.52 57.91 27.93
C HIS A 218 20.85 57.38 27.36
N VAL A 219 20.97 56.07 27.18
CA VAL A 219 22.04 55.50 26.38
C VAL A 219 21.65 55.73 24.92
N ALA A 220 22.21 56.81 24.34
CA ALA A 220 22.18 57.00 22.91
C ALA A 220 22.85 55.77 22.25
N PRO A 221 22.29 55.21 21.17
CA PRO A 221 22.95 54.13 20.46
C PRO A 221 24.24 54.66 19.86
N ASP A 222 25.37 54.11 20.31
CA ASP A 222 26.68 54.40 19.77
C ASP A 222 26.74 53.82 18.36
N CYS A 223 26.48 54.69 17.39
CA CYS A 223 26.58 54.42 15.96
C CYS A 223 28.07 54.46 15.58
N SER A 224 28.87 53.52 16.09
CA SER A 224 30.24 53.35 15.61
C SER A 224 30.74 51.92 15.74
N ALA A 225 31.17 51.40 14.58
CA ALA A 225 32.01 50.23 14.34
C ALA A 225 31.33 48.84 14.37
N GLN A 226 31.59 47.92 13.45
CA GLN A 226 32.40 47.92 12.22
C GLN A 226 32.00 46.64 11.45
N TYR A 227 31.84 46.76 10.13
CA TYR A 227 31.93 45.61 9.23
C TYR A 227 33.34 45.02 9.33
N ASN A 228 33.43 43.72 9.63
CA ASN A 228 34.39 42.77 9.04
C ASN A 228 33.92 41.34 9.31
#